data_AF-A0A6G2DGB8-F1
#
_entry.id   AF-A0A6G2DGB8-F1
#
_cell.length_a   1.000
_cell.length_b   1.000
_cell.length_c   1.000
_cell.angle_alpha   90.00
_cell.angle_beta   90.00
_cell.angle_gamma   90.00
#
_symmetry.space_group_name_H-M   'P 1'
#
loop_
_entity.id
_entity.type
_entity.pdbx_description
1 polymer ?
#
loop_
_entity_poly.entity_id
_entity_poly.type
_entity_poly.pdbx_seq_one_letter_code
_entity_poly.pdbx_strand_id
1 'polypeptide(L)'
;YMDSPNLLEQTYRSKKQPNLFFAGQMTGVEGYVESAASGLVAGINAARLFKEESEAIFPETTAIGSLAHYITHADSKHFQPMNVNFGIIKELE
;
A
#
# COMPACT_ATOMS: atom_id res chain seq x y z
N TYR A 1 8.98 -8.76 -7.14
CA TYR A 1 7.92 -8.20 -6.28
C TYR A 1 6.80 -9.23 -6.20
N MET A 2 5.91 -9.12 -5.22
CA MET A 2 4.76 -10.01 -5.05
C MET A 2 3.54 -9.49 -5.81
N ASP A 3 2.56 -10.36 -6.08
CA ASP A 3 1.26 -10.00 -6.66
C ASP A 3 0.37 -9.28 -5.63
N SER A 4 0.79 -8.07 -5.24
CA SER A 4 0.15 -7.28 -4.20
C SER A 4 -1.35 -7.06 -4.40
N PRO A 5 -1.87 -6.84 -5.62
CA PRO A 5 -3.31 -6.70 -5.82
C PRO A 5 -4.13 -7.90 -5.31
N ASN A 6 -3.61 -9.12 -5.48
CA ASN A 6 -4.26 -10.33 -4.99
C ASN A 6 -3.88 -10.72 -3.55
N LEU A 7 -2.76 -10.21 -3.03
CA LEU A 7 -2.18 -10.69 -1.78
C LEU A 7 -2.32 -9.71 -0.61
N LEU A 8 -2.45 -8.41 -0.87
CA LEU A 8 -2.40 -7.36 0.14
C LEU A 8 -3.64 -6.48 0.12
N GLU A 9 -4.11 -6.10 1.31
CA GLU A 9 -5.03 -4.97 1.50
C GLU A 9 -4.27 -3.65 1.35
N GLN A 10 -4.97 -2.53 1.08
CA GLN A 10 -4.37 -1.19 0.93
C GLN A 10 -3.57 -0.73 2.19
N THR A 11 -3.80 -1.37 3.34
CA THR A 11 -3.01 -1.20 4.56
C THR A 11 -1.68 -1.96 4.55
N TYR A 12 -1.33 -2.60 3.44
CA TYR A 12 -0.23 -3.53 3.25
C TYR A 12 -0.28 -4.79 4.13
N ARG A 13 -1.45 -5.09 4.71
CA ARG A 13 -1.73 -6.33 5.43
C ARG A 13 -1.96 -7.47 4.44
N SER A 14 -1.50 -8.67 4.77
CA SER A 14 -1.85 -9.87 4.00
C SER A 14 -3.35 -10.17 4.07
N LYS A 15 -3.97 -10.43 2.92
CA LYS A 15 -5.37 -10.91 2.84
C LYS A 15 -5.55 -12.29 3.49
N LYS A 16 -4.50 -13.11 3.53
CA LYS A 16 -4.54 -14.49 4.03
C LYS A 16 -4.15 -14.61 5.50
N GLN A 17 -3.28 -13.72 5.99
CA GLN A 17 -2.77 -13.77 7.36
C GLN A 17 -2.82 -12.38 8.00
N PRO A 18 -3.87 -12.06 8.79
CA PRO A 18 -4.11 -10.71 9.31
C PRO A 18 -2.96 -10.12 10.15
N ASN A 19 -2.15 -10.96 10.79
CA ASN A 19 -1.02 -10.50 11.62
C ASN A 19 0.29 -10.31 10.82
N LEU A 20 0.23 -10.36 9.49
CA LEU A 20 1.39 -10.26 8.61
C LEU A 20 1.25 -9.04 7.69
N PHE A 21 2.28 -8.20 7.69
CA PHE A 21 2.38 -6.99 6.87
C PHE A 21 3.64 -7.02 6.02
N PHE A 22 3.58 -6.41 4.84
CA PHE A 22 4.70 -6.31 3.91
C PHE A 22 4.96 -4.85 3.56
N ALA A 23 6.21 -4.49 3.24
CA ALA A 23 6.55 -3.12 2.86
C ALA A 23 7.80 -3.09 1.98
N GLY A 24 8.07 -1.93 1.38
CA GLY A 24 9.22 -1.74 0.51
C GLY A 24 9.09 -2.43 -0.84
N GLN A 25 10.16 -2.43 -1.61
CA GLN A 25 10.19 -2.90 -3.01
C GLN A 25 9.54 -4.28 -3.25
N MET A 26 9.50 -5.17 -2.25
CA MET A 26 8.84 -6.46 -2.39
C MET A 26 7.34 -6.36 -2.66
N THR A 27 6.67 -5.29 -2.21
CA THR A 27 5.24 -5.01 -2.45
C THR A 27 4.96 -4.40 -3.82
N GLY A 28 5.99 -4.05 -4.59
CA GLY A 28 5.84 -3.40 -5.89
C GLY A 28 5.91 -1.87 -5.85
N VAL A 29 6.27 -1.26 -4.73
CA VAL A 29 6.71 0.14 -4.76
C VAL A 29 8.12 0.24 -5.36
N GLU A 30 8.44 1.36 -6.01
CA GLU A 30 9.77 1.64 -6.54
C GLU A 30 10.29 3.00 -6.04
N GLY A 31 11.50 3.01 -5.48
CA GLY A 31 12.12 4.20 -4.89
C GLY A 31 12.25 4.16 -3.37
N TYR A 32 13.21 4.93 -2.84
CA TYR A 32 13.50 4.97 -1.40
C TYR A 32 12.37 5.59 -0.59
N VAL A 33 11.77 6.67 -1.10
CA VAL A 33 10.71 7.41 -0.42
C VAL A 33 9.42 6.58 -0.39
N GLU A 34 9.11 5.90 -1.49
CA GLU A 34 7.97 5.00 -1.63
C GLU A 34 8.12 3.75 -0.77
N SER A 35 9.34 3.22 -0.69
CA SER A 35 9.65 2.11 0.23
C SER A 35 9.47 2.53 1.70
N ALA A 36 9.94 3.71 2.08
CA ALA A 36 9.72 4.25 3.42
C ALA A 36 8.24 4.53 3.70
N ALA A 37 7.50 5.07 2.72
CA ALA A 37 6.07 5.35 2.84
C ALA A 37 5.22 4.08 3.00
N SER A 38 5.48 3.04 2.22
CA SER A 38 4.82 1.73 2.42
C SER A 38 5.14 1.14 3.78
N GLY A 39 6.39 1.29 4.27
CA GLY A 39 6.79 0.91 5.63
C GLY A 39 6.02 1.66 6.71
N LEU A 40 5.80 2.96 6.51
CA LEU A 40 4.99 3.78 7.41
C LEU A 40 3.53 3.30 7.47
N VAL A 41 2.89 3.04 6.32
CA VAL A 41 1.50 2.56 6.26
C VAL A 41 1.37 1.18 6.92
N ALA A 42 2.27 0.26 6.58
CA ALA A 42 2.31 -1.09 7.16
C ALA A 42 2.54 -1.04 8.68
N GLY A 43 3.51 -0.24 9.14
CA GLY A 43 3.84 -0.10 10.56
C GLY A 43 2.73 0.54 11.40
N ILE A 44 2.10 1.61 10.89
CA ILE A 44 0.93 2.23 11.55
C ILE A 44 -0.19 1.21 11.69
N ASN A 45 -0.51 0.45 10.64
CA ASN A 45 -1.59 -0.51 10.69
C ASN A 45 -1.26 -1.75 11.52
N ALA A 46 0.00 -2.20 11.55
CA ALA A 46 0.46 -3.25 12.45
C ALA A 46 0.32 -2.83 13.92
N ALA A 47 0.71 -1.58 14.25
CA ALA A 47 0.56 -1.04 15.59
C ALA A 47 -0.92 -0.86 15.99
N ARG A 48 -1.77 -0.41 15.07
CA ARG A 48 -3.22 -0.30 15.27
C ARG A 48 -3.87 -1.66 15.51
N LEU A 49 -3.51 -2.67 14.72
CA LEU A 49 -3.98 -4.04 14.91
C LEU A 49 -3.61 -4.57 16.30
N PHE A 50 -2.37 -4.36 16.75
CA PHE A 50 -1.92 -4.75 18.09
C PHE A 50 -2.71 -4.06 19.21
N LYS A 51 -3.18 -2.84 18.97
CA LYS A 51 -3.98 -2.05 19.91
C LYS A 51 -5.49 -2.25 19.77
N GLU A 52 -5.94 -3.14 18.89
CA GLU A 52 -7.35 -3.35 18.56
C GLU A 52 -8.05 -2.07 18.05
N GLU A 53 -7.28 -1.19 17.39
CA GLU A 53 -7.79 0.03 16.75
C GLU A 53 -8.23 -0.24 15.30
N SER A 54 -9.11 0.61 14.79
CA SER A 54 -9.51 0.56 13.38
C SER A 54 -8.32 0.79 12.45
N GLU A 55 -8.38 0.23 11.24
CA GLU A 55 -7.36 0.44 10.22
C GLU A 55 -7.29 1.91 9.77
N ALA A 56 -6.09 2.38 9.46
CA ALA A 56 -5.85 3.68 8.86
C ALA A 56 -5.72 3.53 7.34
N ILE A 57 -6.74 4.04 6.62
CA ILE A 57 -6.75 4.14 5.16
C ILE A 57 -6.39 5.58 4.76
N PHE A 58 -5.34 5.73 3.97
CA PHE A 58 -4.87 7.03 3.52
C PHE A 58 -5.65 7.47 2.27
N PRO A 59 -6.10 8.73 2.17
CA PRO A 59 -6.90 9.18 1.03
C PRO A 59 -6.15 9.09 -0.30
N GLU A 60 -6.82 8.66 -1.36
CA GLU A 60 -6.27 8.59 -2.73
C GLU A 60 -5.91 9.96 -3.33
N THR A 61 -6.37 11.05 -2.72
CA THR A 61 -5.96 12.43 -3.04
C THR A 61 -4.56 12.77 -2.50
N THR A 62 -3.92 11.84 -1.79
CA THR A 62 -2.54 11.98 -1.29
C THR A 62 -1.61 11.03 -2.02
N ALA A 63 -0.32 11.40 -2.13
CA ALA A 63 0.74 10.56 -2.68
C ALA A 63 0.83 9.16 -2.03
N ILE A 64 0.70 9.09 -0.70
CA ILE A 64 0.79 7.82 0.04
C ILE A 64 -0.45 6.95 -0.20
N GLY A 65 -1.64 7.55 -0.10
CA GLY A 65 -2.89 6.82 -0.26
C GLY A 65 -3.12 6.31 -1.67
N SER A 66 -2.81 7.13 -2.69
CA SER A 66 -2.87 6.73 -4.10
C SER A 66 -1.89 5.62 -4.44
N LEU A 67 -0.64 5.72 -3.97
CA LEU A 67 0.36 4.67 -4.18
C LEU A 67 -0.08 3.36 -3.53
N ALA A 68 -0.53 3.40 -2.27
CA ALA A 68 -1.07 2.22 -1.60
C ALA A 68 -2.26 1.63 -2.37
N HIS A 69 -3.17 2.47 -2.86
CA HIS A 69 -4.33 2.04 -3.65
C HIS A 69 -3.90 1.36 -4.95
N TYR A 70 -3.00 1.97 -5.73
CA TYR A 70 -2.47 1.37 -6.97
C TYR A 70 -1.86 -0.01 -6.72
N ILE A 71 -0.99 -0.12 -5.72
CA ILE A 71 -0.28 -1.36 -5.40
C ILE A 71 -1.24 -2.52 -5.08
N THR A 72 -2.42 -2.23 -4.51
CA THR A 72 -3.35 -3.26 -4.06
C THR A 72 -4.61 -3.40 -4.92
N HIS A 73 -4.82 -2.53 -5.92
CA HIS A 73 -6.02 -2.53 -6.76
C HIS A 73 -5.73 -2.51 -8.27
N ALA A 74 -4.47 -2.40 -8.68
CA ALA A 74 -4.11 -2.57 -10.09
C ALA A 74 -4.54 -3.97 -10.61
N ASP A 75 -4.81 -4.08 -11.91
CA ASP A 75 -5.06 -5.38 -12.53
C ASP A 75 -3.82 -6.27 -12.38
N SER A 76 -3.94 -7.34 -11.60
CA SER A 76 -2.85 -8.27 -11.27
C SER A 76 -2.09 -8.77 -12.51
N LYS A 77 -2.79 -9.00 -13.64
CA LYS A 77 -2.16 -9.47 -14.88
C LYS A 77 -1.19 -8.46 -15.49
N HIS A 78 -1.40 -7.18 -15.22
CA HIS A 78 -0.63 -6.06 -15.75
C HIS A 78 0.07 -5.27 -14.64
N PHE A 79 0.07 -5.78 -13.42
CA PHE A 79 0.66 -5.11 -12.28
C PHE A 79 2.18 -5.04 -12.43
N GLN A 80 2.73 -3.82 -12.36
CA GLN A 80 4.15 -3.54 -12.41
C GLN A 80 4.55 -2.67 -11.21
N PRO A 81 5.81 -2.75 -10.76
CA PRO A 81 6.29 -1.84 -9.75
C PRO A 81 6.18 -0.39 -10.20
N MET A 82 5.93 0.50 -9.25
CA MET A 82 5.60 1.89 -9.57
C MET A 82 6.11 2.84 -8.49
N ASN A 83 6.67 3.96 -8.93
CA ASN A 83 6.96 5.11 -8.07
C ASN A 83 5.74 6.05 -8.02
N VAL A 84 5.71 6.98 -7.08
CA VAL A 84 4.59 7.92 -7.03
C VAL A 84 4.63 8.87 -8.23
N ASN A 85 3.47 9.09 -8.86
CA ASN A 85 3.29 10.06 -9.93
C ASN A 85 1.87 10.63 -9.91
N PHE A 86 1.63 11.75 -10.59
CA PHE A 86 0.30 12.39 -10.59
C PHE A 86 -0.78 11.56 -11.29
N GLY A 87 -0.43 10.62 -12.17
CA GLY A 87 -1.39 9.78 -12.88
C GLY A 87 -2.12 8.76 -12.00
N ILE A 88 -1.64 8.51 -10.78
CA ILE A 88 -2.31 7.64 -9.79
C ILE A 88 -3.02 8.43 -8.70
N ILE A 89 -2.80 9.74 -8.60
CA ILE A 89 -3.41 10.59 -7.57
C ILE A 89 -4.80 11.01 -8.04
N LYS A 90 -5.81 10.79 -7.19
CA LYS A 90 -7.17 11.23 -7.48
C LYS A 90 -7.20 12.76 -7.57
N GLU A 91 -7.81 13.29 -8.63
CA GLU A 91 -7.98 14.73 -8.84
C GLU A 91 -8.81 15.39 -7.71
N LEU A 92 -8.53 16.66 -7.45
CA LEU A 92 -9.34 17.49 -6.57
C LEU A 92 -10.47 18.11 -7.39
N GLU A 93 -11.70 17.99 -6.90
CA GLU A 93 -12.87 18.69 -7.45
C GLU A 93 -12.86 20.19 -7.09
#